data_AF-A0A1J3FYI6-F1
#
_entry.id   AF-A0A1J3FYI6-F1
#
_cell.length_a   1.000
_cell.length_b   1.000
_cell.length_c   1.000
_cell.angle_alpha   90.00
_cell.angle_beta   90.00
_cell.angle_gamma   90.00
#
_symmetry.space_group_name_H-M   'P 1'
#
loop_
_entity.id
_entity.type
_entity.pdbx_description
1 polymer ?
#
loop_
_entity_poly.entity_id
_entity_poly.type
_entity_poly.pdbx_seq_one_letter_code
_entity_poly.pdbx_strand_id
1 'polypeptide(L)'
;IISSKKMKKERKNKKVEKKEVDQSCEIKCPVSHPTLPHTLFIRAGGSIQSGCFACGEQKQFLRDPFHYHCTTCDVDYHDRCHLRSKQITHPYHLQHPLTFTRLDEIPVNNNVVHTRSRINFDLCGWCVKNPDTWVYSCSICSFRLCLPCSEKNPLLTIHNPKNHHHPLYFLPRPLLVPCDACGLVRAWETSYTCFQCNYMVHESCMDLPRIIKLTRHPHRLFLAPYLPREVLSCSVCYKAVDTRYGQYSCHHDDCSYVLHSKCATHDTVWDGRELEWEDPEDQNEPEDVASFKKVGHDLIEYFDHEHHLRLEKYDGARDATKQCQACVFPINNVNRFYDCNQCSYSLHEECASLPRKLDHVLHKHSLVLDTSPLDDYDAMNCSACTRNSNGFRYKCLEEACVIREFHIEIRCTLIPHLFTHKSHKHPLYNFVSYGPEAMESCPICKEHVGYFRLHCIECKFVMCYRCATIPTEIHYKHDEHPLTLCYGGEGRVDDDGIYWCEVCEIKIDPEKWFYTCEKCCTTVHRLCIFG
;
A
#
# COMPACT_ATOMS: atom_id res chain seq x y z
N ILE A 1 84.34 26.48 3.60
CA ILE A 1 85.43 25.50 3.79
C ILE A 1 84.84 24.11 3.55
N ILE A 2 85.23 23.50 2.41
CA ILE A 2 85.24 22.06 2.08
C ILE A 2 83.85 21.35 2.11
N SER A 3 83.15 21.12 1.00
CA SER A 3 83.44 20.27 -0.18
C SER A 3 83.10 18.77 -0.01
N SER A 4 82.22 18.31 -0.91
CA SER A 4 82.16 16.95 -1.49
C SER A 4 81.58 15.81 -0.60
N LYS A 5 80.80 14.83 -1.06
CA LYS A 5 80.78 14.14 -2.36
C LYS A 5 79.56 13.19 -2.44
N LYS A 6 79.01 13.08 -3.66
CA LYS A 6 78.44 11.89 -4.32
C LYS A 6 77.02 11.38 -4.00
N MET A 7 76.14 11.72 -4.94
CA MET A 7 75.17 10.79 -5.54
C MET A 7 75.83 9.48 -6.02
N LYS A 8 75.20 8.33 -5.75
CA LYS A 8 75.15 7.18 -6.68
C LYS A 8 73.94 6.28 -6.36
N LYS A 9 73.16 6.04 -7.41
CA LYS A 9 72.14 4.99 -7.64
C LYS A 9 72.45 3.68 -6.90
N GLU A 10 71.42 3.07 -6.32
CA GLU A 10 71.20 1.62 -6.43
C GLU A 10 69.71 1.26 -6.34
N ARG A 11 69.22 0.59 -7.39
CA ARG A 11 67.92 -0.08 -7.48
C ARG A 11 67.90 -1.27 -6.53
N LYS A 12 66.82 -1.50 -5.78
CA LYS A 12 66.38 -2.84 -5.37
C LYS A 12 64.90 -2.86 -4.96
N ASN A 13 64.10 -3.49 -5.82
CA ASN A 13 62.88 -4.28 -5.58
C ASN A 13 61.95 -3.88 -4.43
N LYS A 14 60.86 -3.15 -4.76
CA LYS A 14 59.58 -3.32 -4.06
C LYS A 14 58.82 -4.46 -4.73
N LYS A 15 58.69 -5.58 -4.00
CA LYS A 15 57.63 -6.57 -4.24
C LYS A 15 56.30 -5.82 -4.23
N VAL A 16 55.60 -5.84 -5.36
CA VAL A 16 54.18 -5.52 -5.41
C VAL A 16 53.46 -6.74 -4.85
N GLU A 17 53.01 -6.64 -3.61
CA GLU A 17 52.02 -7.56 -3.06
C GLU A 17 50.78 -7.49 -3.95
N LYS A 18 50.40 -8.65 -4.49
CA LYS A 18 49.09 -8.86 -5.10
C LYS A 18 48.04 -8.56 -4.03
N LYS A 19 47.41 -7.39 -4.11
CA LYS A 19 46.05 -7.24 -3.59
C LYS A 19 45.15 -8.03 -4.53
N GLU A 20 44.75 -9.21 -4.08
CA GLU A 20 43.61 -9.94 -4.61
C GLU A 20 42.41 -8.99 -4.62
N VAL A 21 41.84 -8.81 -5.81
CA VAL A 21 40.63 -8.03 -6.02
C VAL A 21 39.45 -8.95 -5.76
N ASP A 22 38.67 -8.56 -4.75
CA ASP A 22 37.22 -8.70 -4.54
C ASP A 22 36.40 -9.74 -5.30
N GLN A 23 35.52 -10.40 -4.52
CA GLN A 23 34.39 -11.24 -4.87
C GLN A 23 33.79 -10.99 -6.27
N SER A 24 34.20 -11.77 -7.27
CA SER A 24 33.47 -11.87 -8.54
C SER A 24 32.20 -12.69 -8.32
N CYS A 25 31.02 -12.15 -8.63
CA CYS A 25 29.80 -12.94 -8.79
C CYS A 25 30.07 -14.13 -9.72
N GLU A 26 30.05 -15.36 -9.19
CA GLU A 26 30.18 -16.56 -10.01
C GLU A 26 28.95 -16.69 -10.93
N ILE A 27 29.15 -16.50 -12.23
CA ILE A 27 28.07 -16.59 -13.21
C ILE A 27 27.76 -18.08 -13.43
N LYS A 28 26.53 -18.50 -13.13
CA LYS A 28 26.09 -19.89 -13.32
C LYS A 28 25.87 -20.20 -14.80
N CYS A 29 26.28 -21.38 -15.24
CA CYS A 29 26.03 -21.91 -16.57
C CYS A 29 24.52 -22.20 -16.72
N PRO A 30 23.82 -21.58 -17.70
CA PRO A 30 22.37 -21.76 -17.88
C PRO A 30 21.94 -23.21 -18.19
N VAL A 31 22.86 -24.03 -18.70
CA VAL A 31 22.62 -25.44 -19.04
C VAL A 31 22.81 -26.37 -17.83
N SER A 32 23.54 -25.92 -16.81
CA SER A 32 23.85 -26.75 -15.64
C SER A 32 22.61 -27.13 -14.84
N HIS A 33 22.66 -28.29 -14.18
CA HIS A 33 21.55 -28.76 -13.36
C HIS A 33 21.42 -27.87 -12.10
N PRO A 34 20.23 -27.37 -11.74
CA PRO A 34 20.09 -26.42 -10.62
C PRO A 34 20.59 -26.91 -9.26
N THR A 35 20.58 -28.22 -8.99
CA THR A 35 21.13 -28.79 -7.75
C THR A 35 22.66 -28.98 -7.76
N LEU A 36 23.29 -28.89 -8.93
CA LEU A 36 24.72 -29.05 -9.16
C LEU A 36 25.17 -27.99 -10.17
N PRO A 37 25.09 -26.69 -9.82
CA PRO A 37 25.38 -25.62 -10.77
C PRO A 37 26.86 -25.61 -11.15
N HIS A 38 27.14 -25.38 -12.42
CA HIS A 38 28.49 -25.17 -12.93
C HIS A 38 28.73 -23.68 -13.14
N THR A 39 29.94 -23.21 -12.90
CA THR A 39 30.30 -21.79 -13.09
C THR A 39 30.87 -21.56 -14.49
N LEU A 40 30.55 -20.40 -15.06
CA LEU A 40 31.15 -19.89 -16.29
C LEU A 40 32.44 -19.14 -15.95
N PHE A 41 33.54 -19.54 -16.59
CA PHE A 41 34.84 -18.91 -16.42
C PHE A 41 35.11 -17.93 -17.56
N ILE A 42 35.72 -16.79 -17.23
CA ILE A 42 36.14 -15.80 -18.21
C ILE A 42 37.41 -16.31 -18.90
N ARG A 43 37.40 -16.34 -20.24
CA ARG A 43 38.58 -16.63 -21.07
C ARG A 43 38.94 -15.41 -21.91
N ALA A 44 40.22 -15.07 -21.93
CA ALA A 44 40.76 -14.01 -22.77
C ALA A 44 40.81 -14.46 -24.24
N GLY A 45 40.38 -13.59 -25.15
CA GLY A 45 40.33 -13.87 -26.59
C GLY A 45 38.90 -13.81 -27.12
N GLY A 46 38.70 -13.05 -28.21
CA GLY A 46 37.36 -12.70 -28.65
C GLY A 46 36.68 -13.64 -29.65
N SER A 47 37.40 -14.58 -30.25
CA SER A 47 36.80 -15.53 -31.20
C SER A 47 36.56 -16.88 -30.55
N ILE A 48 35.30 -17.33 -30.56
CA ILE A 48 34.90 -18.65 -30.10
C ILE A 48 34.98 -19.61 -31.29
N GLN A 49 35.96 -20.52 -31.30
CA GLN A 49 36.20 -21.44 -32.42
C GLN A 49 35.00 -22.36 -32.71
N SER A 50 34.32 -22.81 -31.65
CA SER A 50 33.13 -23.67 -31.72
C SER A 50 31.81 -22.90 -31.94
N GLY A 51 31.85 -21.56 -32.01
CA GLY A 51 30.68 -20.69 -32.05
C GLY A 51 30.02 -20.47 -30.67
N CYS A 52 29.40 -19.30 -30.49
CA CYS A 52 28.65 -18.99 -29.27
C CYS A 52 27.40 -19.87 -29.14
N PHE A 53 27.20 -20.54 -28.01
CA PHE A 53 26.07 -21.44 -27.77
C PHE A 53 24.71 -20.73 -27.83
N ALA A 54 24.65 -19.42 -27.58
CA ALA A 54 23.42 -18.64 -27.67
C ALA A 54 23.10 -18.16 -29.10
N CYS A 55 24.03 -17.48 -29.78
CA CYS A 55 23.78 -16.85 -31.08
C CYS A 55 24.31 -17.62 -32.29
N GLY A 56 25.12 -18.68 -32.09
CA GLY A 56 25.70 -19.49 -33.16
C GLY A 56 26.90 -18.86 -33.88
N GLU A 57 27.18 -17.57 -33.67
CA GLU A 57 28.26 -16.85 -34.34
C GLU A 57 29.63 -17.16 -33.73
N GLN A 58 30.66 -17.27 -34.57
CA GLN A 58 32.06 -17.47 -34.15
C GLN A 58 32.81 -16.16 -33.88
N LYS A 59 32.36 -15.07 -34.50
CA LYS A 59 33.00 -13.74 -34.41
C LYS A 59 32.33 -12.91 -33.33
N GLN A 60 33.12 -12.37 -32.40
CA GLN A 60 32.64 -11.32 -31.49
C GLN A 60 32.43 -9.99 -32.21
N PHE A 61 31.55 -9.16 -31.64
CA PHE A 61 31.53 -7.73 -31.91
C PHE A 61 32.85 -7.11 -31.40
N LEU A 62 33.49 -6.24 -32.20
CA LEU A 62 34.85 -5.71 -32.03
C LEU A 62 35.20 -5.03 -30.67
N ARG A 63 34.32 -5.03 -29.67
CA ARG A 63 34.46 -4.30 -28.40
C ARG A 63 34.64 -5.15 -27.13
N ASP A 64 34.49 -6.48 -27.19
CA ASP A 64 34.58 -7.32 -25.99
C ASP A 64 35.91 -8.10 -25.94
N PRO A 65 36.73 -8.01 -24.87
CA PRO A 65 38.03 -8.68 -24.81
C PRO A 65 37.99 -10.13 -24.29
N PHE A 66 36.80 -10.64 -23.94
CA PHE A 66 36.63 -11.94 -23.28
C PHE A 66 35.35 -12.67 -23.70
N HIS A 67 35.33 -13.99 -23.50
CA HIS A 67 34.14 -14.83 -23.58
C HIS A 67 33.99 -15.68 -22.31
N TYR A 68 32.81 -16.27 -22.12
CA TYR A 68 32.50 -17.15 -20.99
C TYR A 68 32.52 -18.61 -21.43
N HIS A 69 33.16 -19.47 -20.65
CA HIS A 69 33.26 -20.90 -20.93
C HIS A 69 32.85 -21.74 -19.71
N CYS A 70 32.01 -22.76 -19.92
CA CYS A 70 31.74 -23.80 -18.92
C CYS A 70 32.53 -25.06 -19.26
N THR A 71 33.43 -25.48 -18.38
CA THR A 71 34.26 -26.68 -18.58
C THR A 71 33.44 -27.97 -18.53
N THR A 72 32.42 -28.04 -17.67
CA THR A 72 31.65 -29.27 -17.47
C THR A 72 30.57 -29.46 -18.53
N CYS A 73 29.95 -28.37 -19.00
CA CYS A 73 28.95 -28.42 -20.06
C CYS A 73 29.54 -28.27 -21.46
N ASP A 74 30.84 -27.92 -21.56
CA ASP A 74 31.56 -27.65 -22.80
C ASP A 74 30.83 -26.66 -23.73
N VAL A 75 30.47 -25.50 -23.17
CA VAL A 75 29.76 -24.43 -23.88
C VAL A 75 30.47 -23.09 -23.73
N ASP A 76 30.47 -22.31 -24.80
CA ASP A 76 31.04 -20.97 -24.86
C ASP A 76 29.96 -19.92 -25.14
N TYR A 77 30.07 -18.75 -24.52
CA TYR A 77 29.17 -17.62 -24.72
C TYR A 77 29.96 -16.33 -24.94
N HIS A 78 29.52 -15.48 -25.87
CA HIS A 78 29.96 -14.08 -25.88
C HIS A 78 29.51 -13.33 -24.61
N ASP A 79 30.01 -12.10 -24.42
CA ASP A 79 29.48 -11.24 -23.38
C ASP A 79 27.95 -11.10 -23.51
N ARG A 80 27.26 -11.14 -22.36
CA ARG A 80 25.79 -11.10 -22.21
C ARG A 80 24.99 -12.21 -22.93
N CYS A 81 25.59 -12.99 -23.82
CA CYS A 81 24.91 -14.07 -24.54
C CYS A 81 24.43 -15.20 -23.61
N HIS A 82 25.10 -15.42 -22.49
CA HIS A 82 24.69 -16.38 -21.47
C HIS A 82 23.33 -16.02 -20.82
N LEU A 83 22.91 -14.74 -20.83
CA LEU A 83 21.61 -14.31 -20.31
C LEU A 83 20.44 -14.80 -21.19
N ARG A 84 20.71 -15.09 -22.47
CA ARG A 84 19.73 -15.61 -23.44
C ARG A 84 20.27 -16.85 -24.12
N SER A 85 20.67 -17.82 -23.31
CA SER A 85 21.15 -19.11 -23.79
C SER A 85 20.12 -19.78 -24.68
N LYS A 86 20.56 -20.43 -25.76
CA LYS A 86 19.67 -21.18 -26.66
C LYS A 86 18.95 -22.32 -25.94
N GLN A 87 19.56 -22.86 -24.90
CA GLN A 87 19.01 -23.90 -24.05
C GLN A 87 19.28 -23.61 -22.58
N ILE A 88 18.32 -23.93 -21.71
CA ILE A 88 18.46 -23.82 -20.26
C ILE A 88 17.93 -25.07 -19.54
N THR A 89 18.44 -25.32 -18.34
CA THR A 89 17.83 -26.24 -17.38
C THR A 89 17.23 -25.42 -16.24
N HIS A 90 15.92 -25.51 -16.03
CA HIS A 90 15.20 -24.60 -15.14
C HIS A 90 14.54 -25.34 -13.97
N PRO A 91 14.63 -24.85 -12.71
CA PRO A 91 14.06 -25.52 -11.52
C PRO A 91 12.58 -25.88 -11.61
N TYR A 92 11.79 -25.06 -12.31
CA TYR A 92 10.35 -25.28 -12.49
C TYR A 92 10.03 -26.43 -13.46
N HIS A 93 11.00 -26.83 -14.29
CA HIS A 93 10.86 -27.88 -15.28
C HIS A 93 12.20 -28.61 -15.48
N LEU A 94 12.50 -29.54 -14.57
CA LEU A 94 13.77 -30.28 -14.53
C LEU A 94 13.78 -31.53 -15.41
N GLN A 95 12.61 -32.01 -15.84
CA GLN A 95 12.48 -33.28 -16.56
C GLN A 95 13.16 -33.23 -17.93
N HIS A 96 13.13 -32.07 -18.58
CA HIS A 96 13.75 -31.84 -19.88
C HIS A 96 14.32 -30.43 -19.95
N PRO A 97 15.41 -30.22 -20.71
CA PRO A 97 15.92 -28.88 -20.99
C PRO A 97 14.92 -28.09 -21.84
N LEU A 98 14.94 -26.78 -21.68
CA LEU A 98 14.08 -25.86 -22.42
C LEU A 98 14.88 -25.12 -23.48
N THR A 99 14.30 -24.98 -24.67
CA THR A 99 14.92 -24.30 -25.81
C THR A 99 14.29 -22.93 -26.00
N PHE A 100 15.13 -21.93 -26.25
CA PHE A 100 14.69 -20.58 -26.59
C PHE A 100 14.08 -20.58 -27.99
N THR A 101 12.82 -20.19 -28.11
CA THR A 101 12.05 -20.30 -29.37
C THR A 101 11.09 -19.13 -29.50
N ARG A 102 10.85 -18.70 -30.75
CA ARG A 102 9.81 -17.72 -31.07
C ARG A 102 8.45 -18.40 -31.11
N LEU A 103 7.43 -17.78 -30.53
CA LEU A 103 6.10 -18.39 -30.37
C LEU A 103 5.49 -18.86 -31.70
N ASP A 104 5.69 -18.09 -32.77
CA ASP A 104 5.17 -18.38 -34.12
C ASP A 104 5.82 -19.60 -34.79
N GLU A 105 6.99 -20.03 -34.29
CA GLU A 105 7.74 -21.18 -34.81
C GLU A 105 7.40 -22.49 -34.07
N ILE A 106 6.58 -22.40 -33.01
CA ILE A 106 6.14 -23.57 -32.25
C ILE A 106 4.95 -24.19 -33.00
N PRO A 107 5.04 -25.46 -33.45
CA PRO A 107 3.93 -26.12 -34.13
C PRO A 107 2.70 -26.15 -33.22
N VAL A 108 1.55 -25.68 -33.71
CA VAL A 108 0.27 -25.86 -33.02
C VAL A 108 -0.03 -27.36 -33.04
N ASN A 109 0.14 -28.02 -31.91
CA ASN A 109 -0.11 -29.44 -31.81
C ASN A 109 -1.63 -29.67 -31.76
N ASN A 110 -2.25 -29.87 -32.92
CA ASN A 110 -3.68 -30.16 -33.06
C ASN A 110 -4.10 -31.53 -32.46
N ASN A 111 -3.17 -32.29 -31.87
CA ASN A 111 -3.42 -33.57 -31.22
C ASN A 111 -3.76 -33.47 -29.72
N VAL A 112 -3.99 -32.27 -29.19
CA VAL A 112 -4.60 -32.14 -27.86
C VAL A 112 -6.07 -32.50 -28.00
N VAL A 113 -6.44 -33.71 -27.59
CA VAL A 113 -7.85 -34.08 -27.35
C VAL A 113 -8.44 -32.94 -26.52
N HIS A 114 -9.45 -32.25 -27.05
CA HIS A 114 -10.32 -31.34 -26.30
C HIS A 114 -11.12 -32.15 -25.27
N THR A 115 -10.42 -32.78 -24.33
CA THR A 115 -10.98 -33.14 -23.04
C THR A 115 -11.35 -31.82 -22.38
N ARG A 116 -12.41 -31.81 -21.57
CA ARG A 116 -12.84 -30.67 -20.74
C ARG A 116 -11.81 -30.30 -19.65
N SER A 117 -10.51 -30.36 -19.96
CA SER A 117 -9.38 -30.01 -19.12
C SER A 117 -9.21 -28.49 -19.11
N ARG A 118 -9.07 -27.91 -17.92
CA ARG A 118 -8.81 -26.47 -17.70
C ARG A 118 -7.36 -26.06 -18.02
N ILE A 119 -6.53 -26.95 -18.55
CA ILE A 119 -5.10 -26.71 -18.74
C ILE A 119 -4.85 -26.20 -20.16
N ASN A 120 -4.66 -24.88 -20.29
CA ASN A 120 -4.27 -24.25 -21.55
C ASN A 120 -2.73 -24.34 -21.71
N PHE A 121 -2.28 -25.14 -22.67
CA PHE A 121 -0.85 -25.30 -22.99
C PHE A 121 -0.22 -24.04 -23.60
N ASP A 122 -1.03 -23.02 -23.89
CA ASP A 122 -0.53 -21.75 -24.44
C ASP A 122 0.00 -20.77 -23.40
N LEU A 123 -0.30 -21.00 -22.12
CA LEU A 123 0.13 -20.15 -21.03
C LEU A 123 1.52 -20.54 -20.52
N CYS A 124 2.21 -19.58 -19.90
CA CYS A 124 3.42 -19.88 -19.13
C CYS A 124 3.08 -20.85 -17.98
N GLY A 125 3.77 -21.99 -17.92
CA GLY A 125 3.51 -23.03 -16.93
C GLY A 125 3.78 -22.61 -15.48
N TRP A 126 4.53 -21.53 -15.25
CA TRP A 126 4.76 -20.96 -13.92
C TRP A 126 3.73 -19.86 -13.59
N CYS A 127 3.76 -18.71 -14.28
CA CYS A 127 2.93 -17.57 -13.89
C CYS A 127 1.49 -17.61 -14.42
N VAL A 128 1.16 -18.59 -15.28
CA VAL A 128 -0.17 -18.76 -15.90
C VAL A 128 -0.61 -17.53 -16.70
N LYS A 129 0.35 -16.69 -17.12
CA LYS A 129 0.11 -15.55 -18.02
C LYS A 129 0.41 -15.94 -19.47
N ASN A 130 -0.20 -15.21 -20.40
CA ASN A 130 0.20 -15.29 -21.81
C ASN A 130 1.67 -14.87 -21.93
N PRO A 131 2.53 -15.75 -22.46
CA PRO A 131 3.89 -15.35 -22.74
C PRO A 131 3.93 -14.33 -23.89
N ASP A 132 5.01 -13.54 -23.92
CA ASP A 132 5.32 -12.67 -25.06
C ASP A 132 5.80 -13.48 -26.28
N THR A 133 6.32 -12.80 -27.31
CA THR A 133 6.81 -13.37 -28.57
C THR A 133 7.90 -14.44 -28.40
N TRP A 134 8.69 -14.39 -27.32
CA TRP A 134 9.81 -15.29 -27.08
C TRP A 134 9.63 -16.09 -25.79
N VAL A 135 9.84 -17.40 -25.86
CA VAL A 135 9.66 -18.32 -24.74
C VAL A 135 10.76 -19.37 -24.68
N TYR A 136 10.90 -19.96 -23.50
CA TYR A 136 11.59 -21.23 -23.35
C TYR A 136 10.56 -22.35 -23.43
N SER A 137 10.71 -23.24 -24.41
CA SER A 137 9.76 -24.33 -24.65
C SER A 137 10.43 -25.70 -24.57
N CYS A 138 9.67 -26.70 -24.12
CA CYS A 138 10.06 -28.09 -24.16
C CYS A 138 9.44 -28.77 -25.38
N SER A 139 10.28 -29.30 -26.28
CA SER A 139 9.82 -30.05 -27.47
C SER A 139 9.18 -31.40 -27.12
N ILE A 140 9.45 -31.96 -25.93
CA ILE A 140 8.99 -33.28 -25.52
C ILE A 140 7.58 -33.24 -24.92
N CYS A 141 7.31 -32.28 -24.03
CA CYS A 141 6.05 -32.21 -23.28
C CYS A 141 5.25 -30.91 -23.51
N SER A 142 5.68 -30.09 -24.46
CA SER A 142 5.03 -28.81 -24.81
C SER A 142 4.95 -27.79 -23.67
N PHE A 143 5.73 -27.95 -22.60
CA PHE A 143 5.85 -26.96 -21.54
C PHE A 143 6.39 -25.63 -22.08
N ARG A 144 5.85 -24.51 -21.61
CA ARG A 144 6.27 -23.16 -21.97
C ARG A 144 6.60 -22.34 -20.73
N LEU A 145 7.68 -21.56 -20.80
CA LEU A 145 8.11 -20.65 -19.77
C LEU A 145 8.36 -19.28 -20.39
N CYS A 146 7.66 -18.26 -19.90
CA CYS A 146 7.89 -16.89 -20.37
C CYS A 146 9.26 -16.37 -19.89
N LEU A 147 9.82 -15.42 -20.64
CA LEU A 147 11.12 -14.81 -20.35
C LEU A 147 11.24 -14.33 -18.89
N PRO A 148 10.30 -13.54 -18.33
CA PRO A 148 10.39 -13.11 -16.94
C PRO A 148 10.42 -14.26 -15.92
N CYS A 149 9.81 -15.41 -16.22
CA CYS A 149 9.86 -16.57 -15.34
C CYS A 149 11.14 -17.40 -15.52
N SER A 150 11.76 -17.38 -16.70
CA SER A 150 13.03 -18.08 -16.96
C SER A 150 14.22 -17.43 -16.26
N GLU A 151 14.11 -16.14 -15.95
CA GLU A 151 15.13 -15.38 -15.21
C GLU A 151 15.01 -15.58 -13.68
N LYS A 152 13.90 -16.17 -13.21
CA LYS A 152 13.72 -16.43 -11.77
C LYS A 152 14.54 -17.63 -11.34
N ASN A 153 15.34 -17.43 -10.29
CA ASN A 153 16.14 -18.49 -9.69
C ASN A 153 15.78 -18.67 -8.20
N PRO A 154 14.68 -19.38 -7.90
CA PRO A 154 14.25 -19.60 -6.53
C PRO A 154 15.25 -20.50 -5.80
N LEU A 155 15.41 -20.30 -4.50
CA LEU A 155 16.20 -21.21 -3.67
C LEU A 155 15.51 -22.58 -3.68
N LEU A 156 16.26 -23.66 -3.92
CA LEU A 156 15.67 -25.00 -3.95
C LEU A 156 15.29 -25.50 -2.55
N THR A 157 15.99 -25.02 -1.53
CA THR A 157 15.76 -25.35 -0.13
C THR A 157 16.02 -24.12 0.72
N ILE A 158 15.11 -23.87 1.65
CA ILE A 158 15.23 -22.84 2.67
C ILE A 158 15.45 -23.56 3.99
N HIS A 159 16.64 -23.36 4.54
CA HIS A 159 17.01 -23.87 5.85
C HIS A 159 16.53 -22.87 6.91
N ASN A 160 15.92 -23.39 7.99
CA ASN A 160 15.47 -22.61 9.14
C ASN A 160 14.51 -21.45 8.80
N PRO A 161 13.38 -21.72 8.12
CA PRO A 161 12.40 -20.67 7.82
C PRO A 161 11.84 -20.07 9.11
N LYS A 162 11.49 -18.78 9.07
CA LYS A 162 11.09 -18.03 10.27
C LYS A 162 9.88 -18.63 10.98
N ASN A 163 8.81 -18.92 10.25
CA ASN A 163 7.52 -19.33 10.84
C ASN A 163 7.27 -20.84 10.78
N HIS A 164 8.32 -21.64 10.53
CA HIS A 164 8.19 -23.09 10.43
C HIS A 164 9.47 -23.81 10.90
N HIS A 165 9.35 -24.95 11.55
CA HIS A 165 10.52 -25.60 12.18
C HIS A 165 11.34 -26.50 11.25
N HIS A 166 10.75 -26.96 10.13
CA HIS A 166 11.44 -27.82 9.18
C HIS A 166 11.92 -27.05 7.95
N PRO A 167 12.93 -27.55 7.22
CA PRO A 167 13.29 -27.00 5.93
C PRO A 167 12.11 -26.98 4.95
N LEU A 168 12.06 -25.93 4.15
CA LEU A 168 11.08 -25.76 3.08
C LEU A 168 11.72 -26.04 1.73
N TYR A 169 11.04 -26.84 0.91
CA TYR A 169 11.51 -27.23 -0.41
C TYR A 169 10.72 -26.50 -1.49
N PHE A 170 11.41 -26.02 -2.52
CA PHE A 170 10.76 -25.36 -3.64
C PHE A 170 9.71 -26.27 -4.29
N LEU A 171 8.51 -25.73 -4.53
CA LEU A 171 7.43 -26.42 -5.23
C LEU A 171 7.42 -25.99 -6.70
N PRO A 172 7.93 -26.81 -7.65
CA PRO A 172 8.04 -26.45 -9.07
C PRO A 172 6.70 -26.59 -9.81
N ARG A 173 5.58 -26.21 -9.17
CA ARG A 173 4.22 -26.26 -9.70
C ARG A 173 3.35 -25.18 -9.06
N PRO A 174 2.27 -24.74 -9.72
CA PRO A 174 1.36 -23.76 -9.14
C PRO A 174 0.73 -24.29 -7.85
N LEU A 175 0.70 -23.47 -6.80
CA LEU A 175 -0.01 -23.81 -5.59
C LEU A 175 -1.52 -23.60 -5.80
N LEU A 176 -2.24 -24.71 -6.03
CA LEU A 176 -3.67 -24.73 -6.30
C LEU A 176 -4.53 -24.94 -5.05
N VAL A 177 -3.89 -25.10 -3.90
CA VAL A 177 -4.52 -25.18 -2.57
C VAL A 177 -4.23 -23.90 -1.78
N PRO A 178 -5.03 -23.59 -0.74
CA PRO A 178 -4.75 -22.44 0.11
C PRO A 178 -3.37 -22.54 0.76
N CYS A 179 -2.64 -21.42 0.78
CA CYS A 179 -1.40 -21.28 1.54
C CYS A 179 -1.70 -21.33 3.03
N ASP A 180 -1.00 -22.16 3.80
CA ASP A 180 -1.26 -22.36 5.22
C ASP A 180 -1.06 -21.07 6.05
N ALA A 181 -0.20 -20.17 5.57
CA ALA A 181 0.11 -18.91 6.26
C ALA A 181 -0.90 -17.77 5.99
N CYS A 182 -1.64 -17.79 4.87
CA CYS A 182 -2.55 -16.69 4.52
C CYS A 182 -3.94 -17.09 4.00
N GLY A 183 -4.19 -18.38 3.78
CA GLY A 183 -5.46 -18.91 3.30
C GLY A 183 -5.80 -18.60 1.83
N LEU A 184 -4.93 -17.89 1.10
CA LEU A 184 -5.17 -17.54 -0.31
C LEU A 184 -4.59 -18.60 -1.27
N VAL A 185 -5.26 -18.77 -2.42
CA VAL A 185 -4.74 -19.53 -3.57
C VAL A 185 -4.11 -18.55 -4.56
N ARG A 186 -2.80 -18.65 -4.76
CA ARG A 186 -2.04 -17.79 -5.70
C ARG A 186 -1.14 -18.64 -6.58
N ALA A 187 -1.74 -19.17 -7.64
CA ALA A 187 -1.08 -20.10 -8.57
C ALA A 187 0.20 -19.53 -9.21
N TRP A 188 0.28 -18.21 -9.39
CA TRP A 188 1.41 -17.54 -10.05
C TRP A 188 2.60 -17.24 -9.12
N GLU A 189 2.43 -17.40 -7.81
CA GLU A 189 3.44 -17.06 -6.81
C GLU A 189 4.38 -18.26 -6.56
N THR A 190 5.68 -17.99 -6.40
CA THR A 190 6.64 -19.00 -5.94
C THR A 190 6.13 -19.58 -4.63
N SER A 191 6.20 -20.90 -4.48
CA SER A 191 5.70 -21.58 -3.29
C SER A 191 6.67 -22.65 -2.84
N TYR A 192 6.62 -22.96 -1.55
CA TYR A 192 7.45 -23.96 -0.92
C TYR A 192 6.58 -24.91 -0.10
N THR A 193 7.11 -26.10 0.14
CA THR A 193 6.43 -27.14 0.89
C THR A 193 7.35 -27.79 1.92
N CYS A 194 6.81 -28.10 3.09
CA CYS A 194 7.38 -29.06 4.01
C CYS A 194 6.58 -30.36 3.91
N PHE A 195 7.19 -31.41 3.37
CA PHE A 195 6.57 -32.72 3.24
C PHE A 195 6.29 -33.39 4.60
N GLN A 196 7.10 -33.10 5.63
CA GLN A 196 6.93 -33.69 6.96
C GLN A 196 5.65 -33.19 7.65
N CYS A 197 5.31 -31.92 7.44
CA CYS A 197 4.15 -31.29 8.06
C CYS A 197 2.95 -31.14 7.12
N ASN A 198 3.08 -31.52 5.84
CA ASN A 198 2.13 -31.16 4.78
C ASN A 198 1.82 -29.65 4.76
N TYR A 199 2.85 -28.83 4.98
CA TYR A 199 2.73 -27.38 5.07
C TYR A 199 3.13 -26.76 3.73
N MET A 200 2.25 -25.97 3.12
CA MET A 200 2.43 -25.31 1.84
C MET A 200 2.29 -23.80 2.00
N VAL A 201 3.30 -23.06 1.55
CA VAL A 201 3.39 -21.63 1.82
C VAL A 201 3.88 -20.89 0.59
N HIS A 202 3.31 -19.70 0.32
CA HIS A 202 3.88 -18.82 -0.70
C HIS A 202 5.21 -18.26 -0.21
N GLU A 203 6.11 -17.96 -1.15
CA GLU A 203 7.39 -17.32 -0.85
C GLU A 203 7.21 -16.04 -0.03
N SER A 204 6.27 -15.17 -0.41
CA SER A 204 5.99 -13.93 0.34
C SER A 204 5.28 -14.13 1.69
N CYS A 205 4.98 -15.38 2.08
CA CYS A 205 4.35 -15.71 3.35
C CYS A 205 5.28 -16.43 4.33
N MET A 206 6.48 -16.85 3.91
CA MET A 206 7.40 -17.60 4.77
C MET A 206 7.89 -16.75 5.94
N ASP A 207 8.12 -15.46 5.67
CA ASP A 207 8.72 -14.52 6.60
C ASP A 207 7.74 -13.47 7.13
N LEU A 208 6.44 -13.80 7.17
CA LEU A 208 5.43 -12.94 7.81
C LEU A 208 5.91 -12.52 9.21
N PRO A 209 5.74 -11.24 9.59
CA PRO A 209 6.20 -10.74 10.88
C PRO A 209 5.40 -11.38 12.02
N ARG A 210 6.04 -11.74 13.12
CA ARG A 210 5.36 -12.41 14.24
C ARG A 210 4.59 -11.42 15.12
N ILE A 211 5.11 -10.21 15.29
CA ILE A 211 4.49 -9.14 16.07
C ILE A 211 4.52 -7.84 15.26
N ILE A 212 3.36 -7.21 15.11
CA ILE A 212 3.20 -5.92 14.42
C ILE A 212 2.35 -4.96 15.24
N LYS A 213 2.37 -3.69 14.87
CA LYS A 213 1.49 -2.63 15.39
C LYS A 213 0.93 -1.86 14.20
N LEU A 214 -0.37 -1.55 14.25
CA LEU A 214 -1.05 -0.81 13.20
C LEU A 214 -1.66 0.47 13.80
N THR A 215 -1.66 1.57 13.04
CA THR A 215 -2.32 2.84 13.42
C THR A 215 -3.84 2.72 13.58
N ARG A 216 -4.44 1.68 13.03
CA ARG A 216 -5.87 1.39 13.14
C ARG A 216 -6.26 0.59 14.38
N HIS A 217 -5.29 0.23 15.22
CA HIS A 217 -5.54 -0.55 16.43
C HIS A 217 -4.53 -0.23 17.56
N PRO A 218 -4.98 0.08 18.79
CA PRO A 218 -4.09 0.50 19.88
C PRO A 218 -3.12 -0.59 20.37
N HIS A 219 -3.41 -1.87 20.20
CA HIS A 219 -2.53 -2.93 20.71
C HIS A 219 -1.61 -3.52 19.64
N ARG A 220 -0.58 -4.23 20.09
CA ARG A 220 0.22 -5.11 19.22
C ARG A 220 -0.64 -6.29 18.78
N LEU A 221 -0.39 -6.74 17.55
CA LEU A 221 -1.03 -7.89 16.94
C LEU A 221 -0.01 -8.99 16.73
N PHE A 222 -0.43 -10.23 17.01
CA PHE A 222 0.41 -11.41 16.97
C PHE A 222 -0.02 -12.30 15.82
N LEU A 223 0.94 -12.84 15.08
CA LEU A 223 0.69 -13.87 14.07
C LEU A 223 0.29 -15.15 14.80
N ALA A 224 -0.98 -15.51 14.68
CA ALA A 224 -1.55 -16.73 15.24
C ALA A 224 -1.77 -17.76 14.11
N PRO A 225 -1.25 -18.99 14.24
CA PRO A 225 -1.54 -20.06 13.28
C PRO A 225 -2.97 -20.64 13.43
N TYR A 226 -3.62 -20.42 14.59
CA TYR A 226 -4.98 -20.92 14.87
C TYR A 226 -5.68 -20.02 15.91
N LEU A 227 -7.00 -19.82 15.77
CA LEU A 227 -7.88 -19.23 16.80
C LEU A 227 -9.07 -20.17 17.10
N PRO A 228 -9.72 -20.03 18.27
CA PRO A 228 -10.99 -20.70 18.55
C PRO A 228 -12.05 -20.45 17.47
N ARG A 229 -13.01 -21.36 17.33
CA ARG A 229 -14.06 -21.36 16.28
C ARG A 229 -15.15 -20.30 16.51
N GLU A 230 -14.76 -19.05 16.63
CA GLU A 230 -15.68 -17.94 16.47
C GLU A 230 -15.56 -17.42 15.04
N VAL A 231 -16.69 -17.13 14.40
CA VAL A 231 -16.68 -16.50 13.07
C VAL A 231 -16.29 -15.05 13.27
N LEU A 232 -15.02 -14.75 13.03
CA LEU A 232 -14.48 -13.40 13.11
C LEU A 232 -14.39 -12.77 11.72
N SER A 233 -14.68 -11.46 11.66
CA SER A 233 -14.57 -10.68 10.43
C SER A 233 -13.28 -9.86 10.46
N CYS A 234 -12.52 -9.92 9.36
CA CYS A 234 -11.28 -9.17 9.23
C CYS A 234 -11.53 -7.66 9.37
N SER A 235 -10.89 -6.98 10.31
CA SER A 235 -11.10 -5.53 10.54
C SER A 235 -10.52 -4.62 9.44
N VAL A 236 -10.03 -5.19 8.35
CA VAL A 236 -9.53 -4.47 7.17
C VAL A 236 -10.46 -4.65 5.96
N CYS A 237 -10.75 -5.90 5.60
CA CYS A 237 -11.55 -6.20 4.41
C CYS A 237 -12.99 -6.62 4.73
N TYR A 238 -13.31 -6.80 6.02
CA TYR A 238 -14.62 -7.17 6.56
C TYR A 238 -15.19 -8.49 6.01
N LYS A 239 -14.32 -9.33 5.43
CA LYS A 239 -14.65 -10.71 5.04
C LYS A 239 -14.36 -11.65 6.21
N ALA A 240 -15.06 -12.77 6.25
CA ALA A 240 -14.82 -13.82 7.23
C ALA A 240 -13.36 -14.29 7.21
N VAL A 241 -12.81 -14.50 8.40
CA VAL A 241 -11.46 -15.06 8.58
C VAL A 241 -11.59 -16.56 8.78
N ASP A 242 -10.89 -17.32 7.93
CA ASP A 242 -10.83 -18.77 8.05
C ASP A 242 -9.73 -19.14 9.06
N THR A 243 -10.14 -19.51 10.27
CA THR A 243 -9.25 -19.75 11.40
C THR A 243 -8.38 -21.01 11.26
N ARG A 244 -8.51 -21.75 10.14
CA ARG A 244 -7.62 -22.86 9.77
C ARG A 244 -6.28 -22.40 9.21
N TYR A 245 -6.16 -21.12 8.86
CA TYR A 245 -4.96 -20.53 8.27
C TYR A 245 -4.40 -19.41 9.16
N GLY A 246 -3.16 -19.00 8.88
CA GLY A 246 -2.52 -17.89 9.59
C GLY A 246 -3.33 -16.60 9.54
N GLN A 247 -3.36 -15.90 10.67
CA GLN A 247 -4.05 -14.62 10.87
C GLN A 247 -3.35 -13.79 11.95
N TYR A 248 -3.68 -12.51 12.05
CA TYR A 248 -3.21 -11.65 13.14
C TYR A 248 -4.33 -11.39 14.12
N SER A 249 -4.04 -11.46 15.42
CA SER A 249 -4.99 -11.18 16.49
C SER A 249 -4.39 -10.32 17.59
N CYS A 250 -5.25 -9.51 18.22
CA CYS A 250 -4.94 -8.90 19.50
C CYS A 250 -5.08 -9.95 20.63
N HIS A 251 -4.19 -9.90 21.61
CA HIS A 251 -4.23 -10.76 22.81
C HIS A 251 -4.65 -10.00 24.07
N HIS A 252 -5.11 -8.75 23.94
CA HIS A 252 -5.62 -8.00 25.09
C HIS A 252 -6.98 -8.56 25.52
N ASP A 253 -7.16 -8.80 26.81
CA ASP A 253 -8.44 -9.22 27.41
C ASP A 253 -9.51 -8.18 27.01
N ASP A 254 -10.63 -8.61 26.44
CA ASP A 254 -11.70 -7.75 25.85
C ASP A 254 -11.46 -7.21 24.42
N CYS A 255 -10.45 -7.69 23.69
CA CYS A 255 -10.23 -7.28 22.30
C CYS A 255 -10.35 -8.42 21.27
N SER A 256 -11.41 -8.39 20.45
CA SER A 256 -11.65 -9.36 19.36
C SER A 256 -11.09 -8.94 18.00
N TYR A 257 -10.03 -8.11 17.97
CA TYR A 257 -9.49 -7.55 16.74
C TYR A 257 -8.68 -8.61 15.97
N VAL A 258 -9.13 -8.95 14.75
CA VAL A 258 -8.52 -10.00 13.92
C VAL A 258 -8.42 -9.57 12.46
N LEU A 259 -7.31 -9.94 11.81
CA LEU A 259 -7.01 -9.66 10.42
C LEU A 259 -6.53 -10.91 9.68
N HIS A 260 -6.87 -11.03 8.38
CA HIS A 260 -6.14 -11.96 7.50
C HIS A 260 -4.66 -11.58 7.45
N SER A 261 -3.75 -12.56 7.36
CA SER A 261 -2.30 -12.30 7.26
C SER A 261 -1.95 -11.27 6.19
N LYS A 262 -2.52 -11.41 4.98
CA LYS A 262 -2.26 -10.47 3.88
C LYS A 262 -2.93 -9.11 4.03
N CYS A 263 -4.00 -9.00 4.81
CA CYS A 263 -4.57 -7.70 5.14
C CYS A 263 -3.71 -6.96 6.17
N ALA A 264 -3.21 -7.70 7.17
CA ALA A 264 -2.33 -7.17 8.20
C ALA A 264 -1.01 -6.67 7.60
N THR A 265 -0.41 -7.43 6.69
CA THR A 265 0.89 -7.08 6.08
C THR A 265 0.77 -6.36 4.75
N HIS A 266 -0.38 -5.75 4.44
CA HIS A 266 -0.52 -4.97 3.22
C HIS A 266 0.31 -3.68 3.33
N ASP A 267 0.96 -3.26 2.25
CA ASP A 267 1.90 -2.13 2.22
C ASP A 267 1.30 -0.77 2.62
N THR A 268 -0.02 -0.62 2.50
CA THR A 268 -0.79 0.57 2.93
C THR A 268 -1.42 0.44 4.31
N VAL A 269 -1.34 -0.73 4.93
CA VAL A 269 -1.88 -1.02 6.28
C VAL A 269 -0.75 -1.08 7.30
N TRP A 270 0.37 -1.71 6.96
CA TRP A 270 1.51 -1.92 7.84
C TRP A 270 2.73 -1.12 7.39
N ASP A 271 3.39 -0.49 8.36
CA ASP A 271 4.58 0.34 8.17
C ASP A 271 5.84 -0.49 7.83
N GLY A 272 5.78 -1.81 7.96
CA GLY A 272 6.90 -2.71 7.69
C GLY A 272 7.79 -2.98 8.91
N ARG A 273 7.46 -2.44 10.09
CA ARG A 273 8.21 -2.66 11.33
C ARG A 273 7.71 -3.89 12.08
N GLU A 274 8.64 -4.79 12.38
CA GLU A 274 8.40 -5.97 13.20
C GLU A 274 8.87 -5.72 14.64
N LEU A 275 8.01 -6.07 15.60
CA LEU A 275 8.18 -5.72 17.01
C LEU A 275 8.45 -6.94 17.90
N GLU A 276 8.89 -8.06 17.32
CA GLU A 276 9.18 -9.29 18.09
C GLU A 276 10.24 -9.07 19.16
N TRP A 277 11.22 -8.22 18.87
CA TRP A 277 12.39 -7.97 19.71
C TRP A 277 12.34 -6.62 20.44
N GLU A 278 11.23 -5.89 20.32
CA GLU A 278 11.04 -4.60 20.98
C GLU A 278 10.28 -4.78 22.30
N ASP A 279 10.77 -4.16 23.37
CA ASP A 279 10.11 -4.20 24.67
C ASP A 279 8.77 -3.44 24.62
N PRO A 280 7.66 -3.93 25.21
CA PRO A 280 6.40 -3.21 25.24
C PRO A 280 6.47 -1.87 25.99
N GLU A 281 7.37 -1.74 26.95
CA GLU A 281 7.51 -0.58 27.84
C GLU A 281 8.20 0.63 27.18
N ASP A 282 8.86 0.44 26.04
CA ASP A 282 9.57 1.51 25.30
C ASP A 282 8.60 2.43 24.51
N GLN A 283 7.29 2.22 24.65
CA GLN A 283 6.22 3.00 24.00
C GLN A 283 5.54 4.00 24.94
N ASN A 284 6.18 4.42 26.02
CA ASN A 284 5.75 5.61 26.76
C ASN A 284 5.77 6.80 25.80
N GLU A 285 4.63 7.11 25.18
CA GLU A 285 4.47 8.35 24.45
C GLU A 285 4.69 9.49 25.45
N PRO A 286 5.60 10.43 25.17
CA PRO A 286 5.90 11.51 26.10
C PRO A 286 4.64 12.33 26.37
N GLU A 287 4.62 13.06 27.49
CA GLU A 287 3.63 14.12 27.83
C GLU A 287 3.43 15.18 26.70
N ASP A 288 4.26 15.11 25.64
CA ASP A 288 4.35 16.01 24.49
C ASP A 288 3.40 15.66 23.33
N VAL A 289 2.32 14.90 23.56
CA VAL A 289 1.25 14.66 22.57
C VAL A 289 0.15 15.72 22.65
N ALA A 290 -0.07 16.33 23.81
CA ALA A 290 -1.10 17.36 23.96
C ALA A 290 -0.76 18.63 23.15
N SER A 291 -1.80 19.25 22.58
CA SER A 291 -1.67 20.51 21.82
C SER A 291 -1.83 21.76 22.68
N PHE A 292 -2.31 21.64 23.92
CA PHE A 292 -2.31 22.77 24.85
C PHE A 292 -2.08 22.35 26.29
N LYS A 293 -1.69 23.33 27.10
CA LYS A 293 -1.61 23.25 28.55
C LYS A 293 -2.60 24.24 29.17
N LYS A 294 -3.37 23.80 30.17
CA LYS A 294 -4.26 24.69 30.93
C LYS A 294 -3.41 25.50 31.91
N VAL A 295 -3.44 26.82 31.79
CA VAL A 295 -2.68 27.75 32.67
C VAL A 295 -3.59 28.59 33.58
N GLY A 296 -4.90 28.42 33.46
CA GLY A 296 -5.90 29.01 34.34
C GLY A 296 -7.27 28.35 34.17
N HIS A 297 -8.28 28.84 34.89
CA HIS A 297 -9.64 28.27 34.86
C HIS A 297 -10.25 28.25 33.44
N ASP A 298 -9.92 29.25 32.62
CA ASP A 298 -10.41 29.38 31.23
C ASP A 298 -9.29 29.78 30.27
N LEU A 299 -8.01 29.65 30.65
CA LEU A 299 -6.86 30.03 29.81
C LEU A 299 -6.02 28.82 29.43
N ILE A 300 -5.62 28.78 28.17
CA ILE A 300 -4.71 27.77 27.63
C ILE A 300 -3.50 28.39 26.94
N GLU A 301 -2.36 27.72 27.06
CA GLU A 301 -1.19 27.89 26.21
C GLU A 301 -1.26 26.86 25.08
N TYR A 302 -1.48 27.34 23.86
CA TYR A 302 -1.53 26.49 22.67
C TYR A 302 -0.13 26.35 22.05
N PHE A 303 0.26 25.15 21.64
CA PHE A 303 1.65 24.85 21.28
C PHE A 303 2.22 25.70 20.13
N ASP A 304 1.35 26.13 19.21
CA ASP A 304 1.72 26.88 18.01
C ASP A 304 1.11 28.29 18.01
N HIS A 305 0.78 28.82 19.18
CA HIS A 305 0.29 30.20 19.30
C HIS A 305 0.92 30.90 20.50
N GLU A 306 1.57 32.04 20.25
CA GLU A 306 2.32 32.78 21.26
C GLU A 306 1.43 33.36 22.38
N HIS A 307 0.18 33.70 22.06
CA HIS A 307 -0.75 34.29 23.03
C HIS A 307 -1.58 33.23 23.74
N HIS A 308 -1.96 33.53 24.99
CA HIS A 308 -2.95 32.72 25.70
C HIS A 308 -4.32 32.83 25.05
N LEU A 309 -4.97 31.68 24.87
CA LEU A 309 -6.36 31.63 24.41
C LEU A 309 -7.29 31.50 25.61
N ARG A 310 -8.39 32.25 25.56
CA ARG A 310 -9.41 32.26 26.61
C ARG A 310 -10.68 31.56 26.13
N LEU A 311 -11.26 30.72 26.97
CA LEU A 311 -12.53 30.07 26.71
C LEU A 311 -13.65 31.11 26.82
N GLU A 312 -14.33 31.37 25.70
CA GLU A 312 -15.37 32.38 25.59
C GLU A 312 -16.73 31.75 25.30
N LYS A 313 -17.79 32.47 25.65
CA LYS A 313 -19.16 32.15 25.21
C LYS A 313 -19.44 32.87 23.92
N TYR A 314 -20.20 32.22 23.05
CA TYR A 314 -20.61 32.81 21.78
C TYR A 314 -21.50 34.03 22.00
N ASP A 315 -21.13 35.13 21.36
CA ASP A 315 -21.94 36.33 21.23
C ASP A 315 -22.25 36.58 19.75
N GLY A 316 -23.54 36.60 19.40
CA GLY A 316 -23.97 36.67 18.00
C GLY A 316 -23.58 37.96 17.28
N ALA A 317 -23.35 39.07 17.98
CA ALA A 317 -22.93 40.31 17.34
C ALA A 317 -21.41 40.35 17.13
N ARG A 318 -20.64 39.91 18.12
CA ARG A 318 -19.18 39.93 18.10
C ARG A 318 -18.57 38.82 17.27
N ASP A 319 -19.16 37.62 17.32
CA ASP A 319 -18.52 36.40 16.84
C ASP A 319 -19.12 35.86 15.53
N ALA A 320 -20.10 36.56 14.93
CA ALA A 320 -20.79 36.13 13.70
C ALA A 320 -19.87 35.82 12.51
N THR A 321 -18.73 36.51 12.41
CA THR A 321 -17.77 36.35 11.31
C THR A 321 -16.57 35.49 11.67
N LYS A 322 -16.47 35.03 12.92
CA LYS A 322 -15.32 34.24 13.38
C LYS A 322 -15.40 32.82 12.83
N GLN A 323 -14.25 32.30 12.47
CA GLN A 323 -14.07 30.92 12.04
C GLN A 323 -12.98 30.26 12.88
N CYS A 324 -13.10 28.96 13.07
CA CYS A 324 -12.08 28.17 13.73
C CYS A 324 -10.90 27.93 12.77
N GLN A 325 -9.69 28.25 13.19
CA GLN A 325 -8.47 28.09 12.38
C GLN A 325 -8.10 26.64 12.09
N ALA A 326 -8.53 25.68 12.91
CA ALA A 326 -8.31 24.27 12.65
C ALA A 326 -9.25 23.69 11.58
N CYS A 327 -10.56 23.80 11.76
CA CYS A 327 -11.56 23.13 10.91
C CYS A 327 -12.19 24.04 9.84
N VAL A 328 -11.91 25.35 9.89
CA VAL A 328 -12.44 26.40 8.99
C VAL A 328 -13.97 26.56 9.09
N PHE A 329 -14.62 25.95 10.09
CA PHE A 329 -16.04 26.15 10.34
C PHE A 329 -16.30 27.41 11.17
N PRO A 330 -17.46 28.05 10.98
CA PRO A 330 -17.87 29.19 11.81
C PRO A 330 -17.87 28.85 13.30
N ILE A 331 -17.53 29.84 14.11
CA ILE A 331 -17.84 29.79 15.53
C ILE A 331 -19.34 30.07 15.68
N ASN A 332 -20.02 29.24 16.46
CA ASN A 332 -21.46 29.33 16.68
C ASN A 332 -21.80 29.13 18.16
N ASN A 333 -23.08 29.21 18.50
CA ASN A 333 -23.57 29.03 19.86
C ASN A 333 -23.61 27.57 20.35
N VAL A 334 -23.31 26.60 19.48
CA VAL A 334 -23.37 25.17 19.80
C VAL A 334 -22.09 24.74 20.50
N ASN A 335 -20.93 25.15 19.96
CA ASN A 335 -19.63 24.72 20.45
C ASN A 335 -18.95 25.81 21.27
N ARG A 336 -18.34 25.43 22.40
CA ARG A 336 -17.43 26.32 23.12
C ARG A 336 -16.17 26.54 22.30
N PHE A 337 -15.54 27.70 22.46
CA PHE A 337 -14.35 28.05 21.69
C PHE A 337 -13.36 28.86 22.53
N TYR A 338 -12.10 28.68 22.20
CA TYR A 338 -10.99 29.46 22.68
C TYR A 338 -10.73 30.62 21.72
N ASP A 339 -10.57 31.82 22.27
CA ASP A 339 -10.35 33.07 21.53
C ASP A 339 -9.08 33.76 22.01
N CYS A 340 -8.33 34.33 21.06
CA CYS A 340 -7.21 35.19 21.36
C CYS A 340 -7.67 36.65 21.46
N ASN A 341 -7.39 37.29 22.59
CA ASN A 341 -7.73 38.71 22.76
C ASN A 341 -6.74 39.66 22.04
N GLN A 342 -5.64 39.14 21.49
CA GLN A 342 -4.57 39.93 20.89
C GLN A 342 -4.57 39.85 19.35
N CYS A 343 -5.15 38.82 18.76
CA CYS A 343 -5.24 38.67 17.31
C CYS A 343 -6.47 37.84 16.90
N SER A 344 -6.79 37.79 15.61
CA SER A 344 -7.92 37.04 15.06
C SER A 344 -7.63 35.54 15.00
N TYR A 345 -7.44 34.91 16.16
CA TYR A 345 -7.18 33.48 16.29
C TYR A 345 -8.22 32.85 17.23
N SER A 346 -9.05 31.99 16.66
CA SER A 346 -10.11 31.30 17.39
C SER A 346 -10.09 29.80 17.05
N LEU A 347 -10.33 28.96 18.03
CA LEU A 347 -10.41 27.50 17.88
C LEU A 347 -11.61 26.97 18.64
N HIS A 348 -12.38 26.03 18.06
CA HIS A 348 -13.32 25.25 18.87
C HIS A 348 -12.57 24.52 19.99
N GLU A 349 -13.21 24.30 21.14
CA GLU A 349 -12.60 23.60 22.28
C GLU A 349 -12.09 22.19 21.88
N GLU A 350 -12.87 21.48 21.06
CA GLU A 350 -12.50 20.18 20.49
C GLU A 350 -11.30 20.29 19.53
N CYS A 351 -11.28 21.34 18.70
CA CYS A 351 -10.18 21.59 17.77
C CYS A 351 -8.87 21.94 18.49
N ALA A 352 -8.93 22.67 19.61
CA ALA A 352 -7.76 22.91 20.44
C ALA A 352 -7.24 21.61 21.07
N SER A 353 -8.15 20.68 21.39
CA SER A 353 -7.83 19.40 22.07
C SER A 353 -7.27 18.31 21.16
N LEU A 354 -7.18 18.57 19.84
CA LEU A 354 -6.61 17.63 18.87
C LEU A 354 -5.16 17.30 19.25
N PRO A 355 -4.73 16.02 19.24
CA PRO A 355 -3.36 15.66 19.63
C PRO A 355 -2.34 16.07 18.57
N ARG A 356 -1.10 16.35 18.94
CA ARG A 356 -0.02 16.65 17.98
C ARG A 356 0.37 15.45 17.12
N LYS A 357 0.11 14.23 17.60
CA LYS A 357 0.29 12.98 16.85
C LYS A 357 -1.03 12.24 16.75
N LEU A 358 -1.31 11.66 15.59
CA LEU A 358 -2.54 10.93 15.31
C LEU A 358 -2.26 9.63 14.57
N ASP A 359 -2.61 8.52 15.21
CA ASP A 359 -2.75 7.23 14.55
C ASP A 359 -4.13 7.18 13.87
N HIS A 360 -4.14 7.16 12.54
CA HIS A 360 -5.38 7.24 11.75
C HIS A 360 -5.55 6.02 10.85
N VAL A 361 -6.78 5.51 10.72
CA VAL A 361 -7.08 4.26 10.00
C VAL A 361 -6.72 4.29 8.50
N LEU A 362 -6.67 5.48 7.91
CA LEU A 362 -6.36 5.68 6.49
C LEU A 362 -4.87 5.70 6.17
N HIS A 363 -3.99 5.71 7.17
CA HIS A 363 -2.56 5.77 6.94
C HIS A 363 -1.79 4.88 7.91
N LYS A 364 -0.73 4.23 7.42
CA LYS A 364 0.04 3.26 8.20
C LYS A 364 1.06 3.85 9.18
N HIS A 365 1.39 5.13 9.03
CA HIS A 365 2.27 5.86 9.95
C HIS A 365 1.48 6.82 10.82
N SER A 366 1.98 7.09 12.03
CA SER A 366 1.48 8.17 12.87
C SER A 366 1.66 9.50 12.15
N LEU A 367 0.59 10.29 12.12
CA LEU A 367 0.56 11.58 11.46
C LEU A 367 0.87 12.70 12.45
N VAL A 368 1.46 13.78 11.97
CA VAL A 368 1.79 14.95 12.79
C VAL A 368 0.90 16.12 12.42
N LEU A 369 0.39 16.82 13.42
CA LEU A 369 -0.42 18.03 13.25
C LEU A 369 0.43 19.15 12.64
N ASP A 370 -0.04 19.68 11.53
CA ASP A 370 0.55 20.77 10.77
C ASP A 370 -0.44 21.94 10.72
N THR A 371 -0.02 23.05 11.32
CA THR A 371 -0.76 24.31 11.45
C THR A 371 -0.29 25.37 10.45
N SER A 372 0.77 25.08 9.68
CA SER A 372 1.35 26.05 8.77
C SER A 372 0.41 26.39 7.61
N PRO A 373 0.27 27.68 7.26
CA PRO A 373 -0.38 28.07 6.02
C PRO A 373 0.43 27.52 4.84
N LEU A 374 -0.23 26.96 3.81
CA LEU A 374 0.49 26.62 2.57
C LEU A 374 0.42 27.81 1.61
N ASP A 375 1.56 28.12 1.02
CA ASP A 375 1.66 29.03 -0.12
C ASP A 375 1.47 28.30 -1.46
N ASP A 376 1.50 26.96 -1.46
CA ASP A 376 1.35 26.11 -2.64
C ASP A 376 -0.08 25.54 -2.75
N TYR A 377 -0.75 25.84 -3.85
CA TYR A 377 -2.14 25.46 -4.11
C TYR A 377 -2.31 23.96 -4.37
N ASP A 378 -1.30 23.28 -4.93
CA ASP A 378 -1.36 21.86 -5.26
C ASP A 378 -1.17 20.98 -4.01
N ALA A 379 -0.49 21.50 -2.98
CA ALA A 379 -0.27 20.83 -1.70
C ALA A 379 -1.46 20.91 -0.72
N MET A 380 -2.54 21.62 -1.08
CA MET A 380 -3.70 21.89 -0.21
C MET A 380 -4.78 20.80 -0.21
N ASN A 381 -4.63 19.77 -1.06
CA ASN A 381 -5.70 18.83 -1.37
C ASN A 381 -5.72 17.66 -0.37
N CYS A 382 -6.70 17.63 0.53
CA CYS A 382 -6.85 16.53 1.48
C CYS A 382 -6.86 15.17 0.76
N SER A 383 -5.98 14.25 1.18
CA SER A 383 -5.83 12.93 0.55
C SER A 383 -7.11 12.10 0.59
N ALA A 384 -7.98 12.30 1.59
CA ALA A 384 -9.22 11.56 1.75
C ALA A 384 -10.39 12.13 0.92
N CYS A 385 -10.65 13.44 1.01
CA CYS A 385 -11.85 14.08 0.42
C CYS A 385 -11.57 14.95 -0.82
N THR A 386 -10.30 15.13 -1.16
CA THR A 386 -9.79 15.96 -2.28
C THR A 386 -10.23 17.42 -2.24
N ARG A 387 -10.72 17.92 -1.11
CA ARG A 387 -11.06 19.34 -0.92
C ARG A 387 -9.80 20.11 -0.56
N ASN A 388 -9.67 21.31 -1.10
CA ASN A 388 -8.72 22.30 -0.66
C ASN A 388 -9.19 22.89 0.68
N SER A 389 -8.27 23.03 1.63
CA SER A 389 -8.52 23.62 2.92
C SER A 389 -7.30 24.42 3.37
N ASN A 390 -7.52 25.61 3.93
CA ASN A 390 -6.50 26.44 4.57
C ASN A 390 -6.41 26.20 6.09
N GLY A 391 -7.21 25.27 6.63
CA GLY A 391 -7.17 24.89 8.04
C GLY A 391 -6.03 23.94 8.38
N PHE A 392 -6.03 23.47 9.63
CA PHE A 392 -5.04 22.50 10.08
C PHE A 392 -5.22 21.15 9.38
N ARG A 393 -4.11 20.40 9.33
CA ARG A 393 -4.08 19.06 8.74
C ARG A 393 -3.12 18.17 9.51
N TYR A 394 -3.31 16.87 9.39
CA TYR A 394 -2.33 15.88 9.81
C TYR A 394 -1.56 15.39 8.60
N LYS A 395 -0.22 15.37 8.66
CA LYS A 395 0.64 14.90 7.56
C LYS A 395 1.57 13.78 7.99
N CYS A 396 1.90 12.91 7.03
CA CYS A 396 2.95 11.90 7.20
C CYS A 396 4.31 12.56 6.96
N LEU A 397 5.27 12.34 7.88
CA LEU A 397 6.65 12.82 7.75
C LEU A 397 7.63 11.71 7.31
N GLU A 398 7.17 10.48 7.14
CA GLU A 398 8.01 9.35 6.75
C GLU A 398 8.47 9.47 5.29
N GLU A 399 9.78 9.64 5.07
CA GLU A 399 10.37 9.88 3.75
C GLU A 399 10.21 8.68 2.81
N ALA A 400 10.30 7.46 3.36
CA ALA A 400 10.14 6.22 2.61
C ALA A 400 8.67 5.82 2.38
N CYS A 401 7.71 6.69 2.71
CA CYS A 401 6.30 6.40 2.57
C CYS A 401 5.90 6.23 1.09
N VAL A 402 5.19 5.13 0.81
CA VAL A 402 4.66 4.82 -0.53
C VAL A 402 3.65 5.89 -1.00
N ILE A 403 2.85 6.40 -0.06
CA ILE A 403 1.91 7.49 -0.34
C ILE A 403 2.66 8.80 -0.05
N ARG A 404 3.27 9.35 -1.10
CA ARG A 404 3.93 10.65 -1.03
C ARG A 404 2.92 11.72 -0.62
N GLU A 405 3.35 12.63 0.25
CA GLU A 405 2.59 13.83 0.64
C GLU A 405 1.21 13.53 1.25
N PHE A 406 1.05 12.37 1.89
CA PHE A 406 -0.20 12.04 2.57
C PHE A 406 -0.51 13.08 3.66
N HIS A 407 -1.68 13.70 3.53
CA HIS A 407 -2.22 14.58 4.55
C HIS A 407 -3.75 14.55 4.56
N ILE A 408 -4.33 14.79 5.73
CA ILE A 408 -5.77 14.73 5.96
C ILE A 408 -6.22 15.93 6.79
N GLU A 409 -7.27 16.60 6.35
CA GLU A 409 -7.86 17.73 7.09
C GLU A 409 -8.57 17.24 8.36
N ILE A 410 -8.71 18.13 9.36
CA ILE A 410 -9.35 17.82 10.64
C ILE A 410 -10.74 17.19 10.46
N ARG A 411 -11.57 17.71 9.54
CA ARG A 411 -12.92 17.17 9.33
C ARG A 411 -12.94 15.71 8.89
N CYS A 412 -11.93 15.31 8.12
CA CYS A 412 -11.81 13.94 7.66
C CYS A 412 -11.24 13.01 8.74
N THR A 413 -10.47 13.52 9.71
CA THR A 413 -9.98 12.72 10.84
C THR A 413 -11.06 12.43 11.87
N LEU A 414 -12.10 13.27 11.93
CA LEU A 414 -13.24 13.09 12.83
C LEU A 414 -14.22 12.00 12.38
N ILE A 415 -14.08 11.47 11.16
CA ILE A 415 -14.91 10.35 10.70
C ILE A 415 -14.50 9.09 11.46
N PRO A 416 -15.39 8.49 12.27
CA PRO A 416 -15.07 7.28 13.00
C PRO A 416 -14.80 6.12 12.03
N HIS A 417 -14.02 5.14 12.49
CA HIS A 417 -13.75 3.91 11.74
C HIS A 417 -15.05 3.23 11.24
N LEU A 418 -16.07 3.22 12.10
CA LEU A 418 -17.39 2.63 11.91
C LEU A 418 -18.46 3.61 12.36
N PHE A 419 -19.42 3.93 11.49
CA PHE A 419 -20.56 4.77 11.86
C PHE A 419 -21.75 4.57 10.92
N THR A 420 -22.96 4.89 11.39
CA THR A 420 -24.17 4.92 10.56
C THR A 420 -24.40 6.35 10.09
N HIS A 421 -24.22 6.61 8.80
CA HIS A 421 -24.48 7.94 8.23
C HIS A 421 -25.99 8.18 8.09
N LYS A 422 -26.48 9.39 8.35
CA LYS A 422 -27.94 9.70 8.32
C LYS A 422 -28.63 9.37 6.99
N SER A 423 -27.88 9.37 5.88
CA SER A 423 -28.39 9.01 4.56
C SER A 423 -28.45 7.50 4.29
N HIS A 424 -27.98 6.65 5.21
CA HIS A 424 -27.85 5.22 4.98
C HIS A 424 -28.12 4.40 6.25
N LYS A 425 -28.91 3.33 6.14
CA LYS A 425 -29.39 2.58 7.32
C LYS A 425 -28.35 1.64 7.92
N HIS A 426 -27.41 1.15 7.11
CA HIS A 426 -26.38 0.23 7.56
C HIS A 426 -25.09 0.98 7.97
N PRO A 427 -24.25 0.38 8.82
CA PRO A 427 -22.95 0.96 9.16
C PRO A 427 -22.03 1.07 7.93
N LEU A 428 -21.35 2.20 7.84
CA LEU A 428 -20.30 2.47 6.88
C LEU A 428 -18.94 2.25 7.53
N TYR A 429 -18.07 1.58 6.78
CA TYR A 429 -16.73 1.24 7.21
C TYR A 429 -15.70 2.03 6.42
N ASN A 430 -14.64 2.48 7.09
CA ASN A 430 -13.46 3.01 6.42
C ASN A 430 -12.81 1.87 5.62
N PHE A 431 -12.70 2.06 4.31
CA PHE A 431 -12.16 1.08 3.40
C PHE A 431 -11.08 1.72 2.53
N VAL A 432 -9.95 1.02 2.45
CA VAL A 432 -8.80 1.39 1.63
C VAL A 432 -8.74 0.40 0.48
N SER A 433 -8.85 0.86 -0.76
CA SER A 433 -8.91 -0.03 -1.92
C SER A 433 -7.56 -0.69 -2.20
N TYR A 434 -7.55 -2.00 -2.48
CA TYR A 434 -6.32 -2.77 -2.77
C TYR A 434 -6.29 -3.21 -4.24
N GLY A 435 -5.78 -2.35 -5.11
CA GLY A 435 -5.51 -2.69 -6.52
C GLY A 435 -6.48 -2.07 -7.54
N PRO A 436 -6.46 -2.56 -8.80
CA PRO A 436 -7.20 -1.98 -9.92
C PRO A 436 -8.68 -2.38 -9.90
N GLU A 437 -9.32 -2.27 -8.74
CA GLU A 437 -10.77 -2.40 -8.64
C GLU A 437 -11.41 -1.31 -9.53
N ALA A 438 -12.55 -1.64 -10.14
CA ALA A 438 -13.27 -0.70 -10.97
C ALA A 438 -13.53 0.59 -10.17
N MET A 439 -13.16 1.75 -10.73
CA MET A 439 -13.42 3.04 -10.09
C MET A 439 -14.93 3.21 -9.94
N GLU A 440 -15.44 3.00 -8.74
CA GLU A 440 -16.85 3.20 -8.43
C GLU A 440 -17.15 4.70 -8.35
N SER A 441 -18.37 5.08 -8.69
CA SER A 441 -18.85 6.45 -8.53
C SER A 441 -19.69 6.57 -7.28
N CYS A 442 -19.50 7.65 -6.51
CA CYS A 442 -20.32 7.94 -5.36
C CYS A 442 -21.77 8.17 -5.83
N PRO A 443 -22.78 7.42 -5.33
CA PRO A 443 -24.16 7.59 -5.78
C PRO A 443 -24.73 9.00 -5.56
N ILE A 444 -24.13 9.78 -4.65
CA ILE A 444 -24.59 11.08 -4.17
C ILE A 444 -24.03 12.24 -5.01
N CYS A 445 -22.72 12.27 -5.22
CA CYS A 445 -22.09 13.32 -6.02
C CYS A 445 -21.80 12.90 -7.46
N LYS A 446 -21.95 11.62 -7.79
CA LYS A 446 -21.62 11.00 -9.10
C LYS A 446 -20.14 11.06 -9.48
N GLU A 447 -19.30 11.70 -8.68
CA GLU A 447 -17.85 11.68 -8.82
C GLU A 447 -17.25 10.32 -8.53
N HIS A 448 -16.09 10.06 -9.14
CA HIS A 448 -15.30 8.88 -8.85
C HIS A 448 -14.84 8.86 -7.41
N VAL A 449 -14.96 7.69 -6.78
CA VAL A 449 -14.47 7.44 -5.44
C VAL A 449 -13.01 7.05 -5.53
N GLY A 450 -12.16 7.81 -4.86
CA GLY A 450 -10.72 7.58 -4.84
C GLY A 450 -10.30 6.38 -3.99
N TYR A 451 -9.02 6.38 -3.62
CA TYR A 451 -8.38 5.31 -2.84
C TYR A 451 -9.02 5.08 -1.46
N PHE A 452 -9.45 6.17 -0.83
CA PHE A 452 -10.14 6.17 0.47
C PHE A 452 -11.65 6.30 0.26
N ARG A 453 -12.39 5.35 0.84
CA ARG A 453 -13.85 5.32 0.70
C ARG A 453 -14.54 4.74 1.92
N LEU A 454 -15.82 5.05 2.01
CA LEU A 454 -16.71 4.46 2.99
C LEU A 454 -17.56 3.41 2.30
N HIS A 455 -17.54 2.18 2.82
CA HIS A 455 -18.19 1.04 2.19
C HIS A 455 -19.18 0.39 3.17
N CYS A 456 -20.37 0.06 2.69
CA CYS A 456 -21.35 -0.78 3.37
C CYS A 456 -21.21 -2.22 2.87
N ILE A 457 -20.85 -3.15 3.75
CA ILE A 457 -20.68 -4.56 3.39
C ILE A 457 -22.00 -5.28 3.12
N GLU A 458 -23.10 -4.80 3.70
CA GLU A 458 -24.42 -5.44 3.61
C GLU A 458 -25.08 -5.21 2.25
N CYS A 459 -25.03 -3.98 1.74
CA CYS A 459 -25.71 -3.61 0.50
C CYS A 459 -24.77 -3.03 -0.58
N LYS A 460 -23.44 -3.13 -0.39
CA LYS A 460 -22.41 -2.64 -1.33
C LYS A 460 -22.53 -1.15 -1.66
N PHE A 461 -23.12 -0.37 -0.75
CA PHE A 461 -23.20 1.07 -0.91
C PHE A 461 -21.83 1.70 -0.65
N VAL A 462 -21.42 2.64 -1.51
CA VAL A 462 -20.13 3.34 -1.40
C VAL A 462 -20.34 4.84 -1.34
N MET A 463 -19.61 5.49 -0.45
CA MET A 463 -19.62 6.94 -0.26
C MET A 463 -18.20 7.49 -0.24
N CYS A 464 -17.97 8.63 -0.91
CA CYS A 464 -16.70 9.35 -0.83
C CYS A 464 -16.64 10.19 0.45
N TYR A 465 -15.42 10.45 0.96
CA TYR A 465 -15.23 11.29 2.16
C TYR A 465 -15.80 12.70 1.98
N ARG A 466 -15.75 13.23 0.75
CA ARG A 466 -16.33 14.55 0.44
C ARG A 466 -17.82 14.62 0.77
N CYS A 467 -18.59 13.58 0.49
CA CYS A 467 -20.01 13.51 0.83
C CYS A 467 -20.23 13.21 2.32
N ALA A 468 -19.35 12.42 2.93
CA ALA A 468 -19.46 12.04 4.33
C ALA A 468 -19.18 13.21 5.31
N THR A 469 -18.34 14.17 4.92
CA THR A 469 -18.00 15.35 5.72
C THR A 469 -18.88 16.57 5.43
N ILE A 470 -19.95 16.42 4.65
CA ILE A 470 -20.88 17.53 4.40
C ILE A 470 -21.62 17.86 5.71
N PRO A 471 -21.58 19.12 6.17
CA PRO A 471 -22.30 19.52 7.37
C PRO A 471 -23.80 19.29 7.23
N THR A 472 -24.41 18.74 8.27
CA THR A 472 -25.87 18.60 8.32
C THR A 472 -26.57 19.94 8.43
N GLU A 473 -25.93 20.95 9.01
CA GLU A 473 -26.46 22.29 9.15
C GLU A 473 -25.40 23.31 8.73
N ILE A 474 -25.81 24.35 8.01
CA ILE A 474 -24.94 25.44 7.57
C ILE A 474 -25.63 26.78 7.81
N HIS A 475 -24.86 27.79 8.18
CA HIS A 475 -25.37 29.16 8.19
C HIS A 475 -25.34 29.71 6.76
N TYR A 476 -26.47 30.21 6.30
CA TYR A 476 -26.60 30.86 5.01
C TYR A 476 -26.71 32.36 5.22
N LYS A 477 -25.80 33.13 4.63
CA LYS A 477 -25.62 34.57 4.89
C LYS A 477 -26.88 35.44 4.65
N HIS A 478 -27.87 34.92 3.94
CA HIS A 478 -29.12 35.62 3.64
C HIS A 478 -30.27 35.23 4.57
N ASP A 479 -30.09 34.21 5.41
CA ASP A 479 -31.08 33.70 6.33
C ASP A 479 -30.62 33.82 7.79
N GLU A 480 -31.56 34.16 8.67
CA GLU A 480 -31.33 34.15 10.12
C GLU A 480 -31.19 32.70 10.65
N HIS A 481 -31.89 31.75 10.02
CA HIS A 481 -31.91 30.36 10.43
C HIS A 481 -30.94 29.52 9.58
N PRO A 482 -30.25 28.52 10.17
CA PRO A 482 -29.37 27.65 9.41
C PRO A 482 -30.17 26.76 8.44
N LEU A 483 -29.59 26.50 7.27
CA LEU A 483 -30.11 25.50 6.35
C LEU A 483 -29.72 24.10 6.83
N THR A 484 -30.65 23.16 6.76
CA THR A 484 -30.45 21.75 7.09
C THR A 484 -30.34 20.91 5.83
N LEU A 485 -29.42 19.96 5.81
CA LEU A 485 -29.19 19.04 4.70
C LEU A 485 -30.31 17.99 4.64
N CYS A 486 -30.99 17.94 3.50
CA CYS A 486 -31.94 16.89 3.14
C CYS A 486 -31.26 15.84 2.27
N TYR A 487 -31.50 14.56 2.58
CA TYR A 487 -30.85 13.42 1.93
C TYR A 487 -31.63 12.83 0.74
N GLY A 488 -32.80 13.39 0.42
CA GLY A 488 -33.75 12.86 -0.56
C GLY A 488 -34.47 11.59 -0.09
N GLY A 489 -35.66 11.29 -0.65
CA GLY A 489 -36.42 10.06 -0.36
C GLY A 489 -37.92 10.26 -0.06
N GLU A 490 -38.68 9.17 -0.15
CA GLU A 490 -40.15 9.12 -0.05
C GLU A 490 -40.67 9.70 1.29
N GLY A 491 -41.53 10.73 1.22
CA GLY A 491 -42.27 11.25 2.38
C GLY A 491 -42.35 12.77 2.53
N ARG A 492 -41.73 13.55 1.64
CA ARG A 492 -41.90 15.02 1.56
C ARG A 492 -42.27 15.43 0.14
N VAL A 493 -43.48 15.04 -0.27
CA VAL A 493 -44.15 15.65 -1.42
C VAL A 493 -45.34 16.38 -0.83
N ASP A 494 -45.13 17.62 -0.42
CA ASP A 494 -46.26 18.54 -0.29
C ASP A 494 -46.83 18.75 -1.70
N ASP A 495 -48.15 18.96 -1.80
CA ASP A 495 -49.04 18.76 -2.97
C ASP A 495 -48.62 19.41 -4.32
N ASP A 496 -47.53 20.18 -4.38
CA ASP A 496 -46.97 20.76 -5.62
C ASP A 496 -45.52 20.31 -5.96
N GLY A 497 -44.80 19.61 -5.08
CA GLY A 497 -43.57 18.83 -5.36
C GLY A 497 -42.38 19.50 -6.08
N ILE A 498 -42.39 20.82 -6.30
CA ILE A 498 -41.37 21.54 -7.08
C ILE A 498 -40.63 22.54 -6.17
N TYR A 499 -39.40 22.18 -5.81
CA TYR A 499 -38.48 23.08 -5.13
C TYR A 499 -37.64 23.86 -6.16
N TRP A 500 -37.33 25.13 -5.87
CA TRP A 500 -36.46 25.97 -6.69
C TRP A 500 -35.25 26.41 -5.88
N CYS A 501 -34.07 26.36 -6.49
CA CYS A 501 -32.86 26.85 -5.82
C CYS A 501 -32.85 28.38 -5.81
N GLU A 502 -32.75 28.98 -4.62
CA GLU A 502 -32.69 30.43 -4.47
C GLU A 502 -31.46 31.06 -5.16
N VAL A 503 -30.36 30.31 -5.27
CA VAL A 503 -29.08 30.84 -5.79
C VAL A 503 -29.03 30.86 -7.32
N CYS A 504 -29.51 29.80 -7.97
CA CYS A 504 -29.39 29.65 -9.42
C CYS A 504 -30.74 29.67 -10.16
N GLU A 505 -31.84 29.77 -9.43
CA GLU A 505 -33.22 29.78 -9.96
C GLU A 505 -33.55 28.54 -10.82
N ILE A 506 -32.85 27.43 -10.60
CA ILE A 506 -33.10 26.15 -11.28
C ILE A 506 -33.85 25.19 -10.34
N LYS A 507 -34.74 24.37 -10.90
CA LYS A 507 -35.48 23.34 -10.18
C LYS A 507 -34.56 22.38 -9.41
N ILE A 508 -34.93 22.10 -8.17
CA ILE A 508 -34.29 21.09 -7.31
C ILE A 508 -34.94 19.73 -7.56
N ASP A 509 -34.09 18.73 -7.67
CA ASP A 509 -34.47 17.33 -7.74
C ASP A 509 -34.59 16.77 -6.31
N PRO A 510 -35.79 16.45 -5.82
CA PRO A 510 -36.00 16.03 -4.44
C PRO A 510 -35.41 14.64 -4.13
N GLU A 511 -34.98 13.87 -5.13
CA GLU A 511 -34.23 12.63 -4.93
C GLU A 511 -32.74 12.88 -4.63
N LYS A 512 -32.24 14.10 -4.88
CA LYS A 512 -30.85 14.50 -4.63
C LYS A 512 -30.72 15.22 -3.29
N TRP A 513 -29.48 15.36 -2.84
CA TRP A 513 -29.18 16.12 -1.63
C TRP A 513 -29.26 17.62 -1.90
N PHE A 514 -30.00 18.34 -1.07
CA PHE A 514 -30.13 19.80 -1.10
C PHE A 514 -30.25 20.35 0.33
N TYR A 515 -30.03 21.64 0.50
CA TYR A 515 -30.21 22.33 1.77
C TYR A 515 -31.57 23.01 1.82
N THR A 516 -32.22 22.99 2.98
CA THR A 516 -33.50 23.67 3.18
C THR A 516 -33.62 24.26 4.58
N CYS A 517 -34.38 25.35 4.70
CA CYS A 517 -34.85 25.86 5.97
C CYS A 517 -36.37 25.96 5.93
N GLU A 518 -37.05 25.17 6.76
CA GLU A 518 -38.52 25.18 6.84
C GLU A 518 -39.06 26.52 7.39
N LYS A 519 -38.28 27.23 8.21
CA LYS A 519 -38.70 28.53 8.78
C LYS A 519 -38.60 29.68 7.79
N CYS A 520 -37.59 29.66 6.93
CA CYS A 520 -37.37 30.69 5.90
C CYS A 520 -38.00 30.32 4.56
N CYS A 521 -38.51 29.09 4.41
CA CYS A 521 -38.95 28.51 3.14
C CYS A 521 -37.86 28.51 2.05
N THR A 522 -36.60 28.48 2.47
CA THR A 522 -35.43 28.53 1.59
C THR A 522 -35.03 27.13 1.15
N THR A 523 -34.71 26.96 -0.14
CA THR A 523 -34.09 25.75 -0.67
C THR A 523 -32.93 26.08 -1.59
N VAL A 524 -31.81 25.38 -1.42
CA VAL A 524 -30.58 25.63 -2.20
C VAL A 524 -29.95 24.30 -2.62
N HIS A 525 -29.53 24.20 -3.89
CA HIS A 525 -28.75 23.05 -4.34
C HIS A 525 -27.45 22.92 -3.52
N ARG A 526 -27.06 21.68 -3.21
CA ARG A 526 -25.77 21.39 -2.57
C ARG A 526 -24.59 22.06 -3.29
N LEU A 527 -24.56 22.01 -4.62
CA LEU A 527 -23.46 22.59 -5.41
C LEU A 527 -23.44 24.12 -5.31
N CYS A 528 -24.61 24.77 -5.31
CA CYS A 528 -24.70 26.23 -5.18
C CYS A 528 -24.17 26.76 -3.83
N ILE A 529 -24.15 25.94 -2.78
CA ILE A 529 -23.54 26.30 -1.49
C ILE A 529 -22.01 26.23 -1.54
N PHE A 530 -21.45 25.22 -2.19
CA PHE A 530 -20.02 24.90 -2.09
C PHE A 530 -19.19 25.34 -3.32
N GLY A 531 -19.84 25.76 -4.41
CA GLY A 531 -19.19 26.03 -5.70
C GLY A 531 -19.28 24.82 -6.60
#